data_AF-A0A7K2Q9E2-F1
#
_entry.id   AF-A0A7K2Q9E2-F1
#
_cell.length_a   1.000
_cell.length_b   1.000
_cell.length_c   1.000
_cell.angle_alpha   90.00
_cell.angle_beta   90.00
_cell.angle_gamma   90.00
#
_symmetry.space_group_name_H-M   'P 1'
#
loop_
_entity.id
_entity.type
_entity.pdbx_description
1 polymer ?
#
loop_
_entity_poly.entity_id
_entity_poly.type
_entity_poly.pdbx_seq_one_letter_code
_entity_poly.pdbx_strand_id
1 'polypeptide(L)'
;MSGLSAFPLPFHSSRSLAFATPRTLRELQMMQCSSHIRAKPGWFDKMNDADVVARWTREAVAQGLTEAQVRYVLAELAHYAALRDERTGVEVSAV
;
A
#
# COMPACT_ATOMS: atom_id res chain seq x y z
N MET A 1 -29.38 25.85 -7.21
CA MET A 1 -30.33 24.99 -6.48
C MET A 1 -29.63 23.70 -6.12
N SER A 2 -29.22 23.54 -4.87
CA SER A 2 -28.78 22.25 -4.32
C SER A 2 -29.46 22.09 -2.97
N GLY A 3 -30.65 21.50 -2.96
CA GLY A 3 -31.36 21.16 -1.73
C GLY A 3 -30.64 20.00 -1.05
N LEU A 4 -30.27 20.18 0.21
CA LEU A 4 -29.68 19.10 1.01
C LEU A 4 -30.70 17.96 1.17
N SER A 5 -30.19 16.72 1.19
CA SER A 5 -30.95 15.50 1.48
C SER A 5 -31.78 15.66 2.77
N ALA A 6 -32.96 15.03 2.82
CA ALA A 6 -33.82 14.98 4.00
C ALA A 6 -33.12 14.45 5.27
N PHE A 7 -32.01 13.71 5.09
CA PHE A 7 -31.10 13.30 6.14
C PHE A 7 -29.67 13.69 5.75
N PRO A 8 -29.20 14.89 6.14
CA PRO A 8 -27.85 15.33 5.83
C PRO A 8 -26.85 14.53 6.68
N LEU A 9 -25.81 13.98 6.06
CA LEU A 9 -24.71 13.37 6.79
C LEU A 9 -23.96 14.47 7.56
N PRO A 10 -23.51 14.20 8.80
CA PRO A 10 -22.84 15.22 9.63
C PRO A 10 -21.52 15.72 9.04
N PHE A 11 -20.95 15.00 8.06
CA PHE A 11 -19.70 15.36 7.39
C PHE A 11 -19.99 15.75 5.93
N HIS A 12 -19.95 17.06 5.64
CA HIS A 12 -20.22 17.65 4.32
C HIS A 12 -18.99 17.65 3.40
N SER A 13 -17.83 17.31 3.95
CA SER A 13 -16.64 16.92 3.21
C SER A 13 -15.98 15.84 4.06
N SER A 14 -15.88 14.65 3.52
CA SER A 14 -15.17 13.56 4.17
C SER A 14 -14.33 12.89 3.11
N ARG A 15 -13.12 12.50 3.50
CA ARG A 15 -12.36 11.42 2.87
C ARG A 15 -13.11 10.08 3.07
N SER A 16 -14.41 10.06 2.80
CA SER A 16 -15.26 8.89 2.89
C SER A 16 -15.00 8.07 1.63
N LEU A 17 -14.78 6.77 1.82
CA LEU A 17 -14.60 5.79 0.74
C LEU A 17 -15.69 5.88 -0.33
N ALA A 18 -16.89 6.37 0.03
CA ALA A 18 -18.00 6.59 -0.89
C ALA A 18 -17.73 7.67 -1.97
N PHE A 19 -16.70 8.51 -1.81
CA PHE A 19 -16.31 9.55 -2.77
C PHE A 19 -14.92 9.36 -3.36
N ALA A 20 -14.17 8.34 -2.92
CA ALA A 20 -12.89 8.01 -3.53
C ALA A 20 -13.12 7.30 -4.87
N THR A 21 -12.27 7.59 -5.86
CA THR A 21 -12.23 6.80 -7.09
C THR A 21 -12.09 5.32 -6.72
N PRO A 22 -13.01 4.44 -7.16
CA PRO A 22 -12.91 3.02 -6.86
C PRO A 22 -11.57 2.48 -7.35
N ARG A 23 -10.90 1.70 -6.50
CA ARG A 23 -9.68 1.01 -6.90
C ARG A 23 -10.03 -0.19 -7.76
N THR A 24 -9.27 -0.36 -8.82
CA THR A 24 -9.27 -1.57 -9.64
C THR A 24 -8.83 -2.77 -8.80
N LEU A 25 -9.24 -3.97 -9.23
CA LEU A 25 -8.74 -5.21 -8.62
C LEU A 25 -7.21 -5.26 -8.63
N ARG A 26 -6.57 -4.69 -9.66
CA ARG A 26 -5.12 -4.71 -9.78
C ARG A 26 -4.44 -3.85 -8.72
N GLU A 27 -4.95 -2.65 -8.48
CA GLU A 27 -4.47 -1.78 -7.41
C GLU A 27 -4.63 -2.46 -6.05
N LEU A 28 -5.76 -3.13 -5.79
CA LEU A 28 -5.97 -3.87 -4.56
C LEU A 28 -4.95 -5.00 -4.37
N GLN A 29 -4.63 -5.74 -5.43
CA GLN A 29 -3.61 -6.80 -5.38
C GLN A 29 -2.20 -6.23 -5.09
N MET A 30 -1.86 -5.10 -5.69
CA MET A 30 -0.57 -4.42 -5.44
C MET A 30 -0.48 -3.90 -4.01
N MET A 31 -1.54 -3.27 -3.50
CA MET A 31 -1.63 -2.83 -2.11
C MET A 31 -1.52 -3.99 -1.12
N GLN A 32 -2.20 -5.11 -1.41
CA GLN A 32 -2.12 -6.32 -0.59
C GLN A 32 -0.69 -6.88 -0.57
N CYS A 33 -0.01 -6.93 -1.73
CA CYS A 33 1.38 -7.35 -1.82
C CYS A 33 2.30 -6.48 -0.95
N SER A 34 2.17 -5.16 -1.05
CA SER A 34 2.90 -4.19 -0.21
C SER A 34 2.63 -4.42 1.29
N SER A 35 1.36 -4.53 1.68
CA SER A 35 0.92 -4.77 3.06
C SER A 35 1.50 -6.07 3.62
N HIS A 36 1.45 -7.17 2.86
CA HIS A 36 2.01 -8.46 3.27
C HIS A 36 3.53 -8.44 3.48
N ILE A 37 4.26 -7.62 2.71
CA ILE A 37 5.71 -7.46 2.89
C ILE A 37 5.97 -6.64 4.16
N ARG A 38 5.29 -5.51 4.33
CA ARG A 38 5.47 -4.62 5.50
C ARG A 38 5.01 -5.23 6.82
N ALA A 39 4.09 -6.18 6.80
CA ALA A 39 3.68 -6.93 7.99
C ALA A 39 4.81 -7.82 8.56
N LYS A 40 5.90 -8.06 7.82
CA LYS A 40 7.03 -8.87 8.28
C LYS A 40 8.03 -8.01 9.05
N PRO A 41 8.56 -8.47 10.19
CA PRO A 41 9.57 -7.73 10.93
C PRO A 41 10.86 -7.57 10.10
N GLY A 42 11.46 -6.38 10.18
CA GLY A 42 12.70 -6.03 9.47
C GLY A 42 12.58 -6.02 7.95
N TRP A 43 11.37 -5.81 7.40
CA TRP A 43 11.16 -5.73 5.96
C TRP A 43 11.98 -4.60 5.31
N PHE A 44 12.16 -3.48 6.02
CA PHE A 44 12.89 -2.29 5.56
C PHE A 44 14.40 -2.53 5.41
N ASP A 45 14.99 -3.42 6.21
CA ASP A 45 16.38 -3.84 6.01
C ASP A 45 16.47 -4.86 4.87
N LYS A 46 15.55 -5.82 4.87
CA LYS A 46 15.48 -6.91 3.89
C LYS A 46 15.25 -6.44 2.46
N MET A 47 14.61 -5.30 2.25
CA MET A 47 14.44 -4.75 0.89
C MET A 47 15.76 -4.30 0.24
N ASN A 48 16.84 -4.16 1.03
CA ASN A 48 18.18 -3.88 0.49
C ASN A 48 18.93 -5.16 0.08
N ASP A 49 18.42 -6.34 0.45
CA ASP A 49 18.98 -7.63 0.07
C ASP A 49 18.41 -8.09 -1.28
N ALA A 50 19.29 -8.21 -2.28
CA ALA A 50 18.93 -8.57 -3.64
C ALA A 50 18.30 -9.97 -3.74
N ASP A 51 18.72 -10.93 -2.92
CA ASP A 51 18.18 -12.29 -2.93
C ASP A 51 16.77 -12.32 -2.33
N VAL A 52 16.54 -11.51 -1.30
CA VAL A 52 15.21 -11.35 -0.69
C VAL A 52 14.25 -10.68 -1.66
N VAL A 53 14.68 -9.60 -2.32
CA VAL A 53 13.88 -8.90 -3.34
C VAL A 53 13.59 -9.81 -4.53
N ALA A 54 14.56 -10.60 -4.98
CA ALA A 54 14.37 -11.57 -6.05
C ALA A 54 13.34 -12.64 -5.66
N ARG A 55 13.37 -13.12 -4.41
CA ARG A 55 12.36 -14.06 -3.89
C ARG A 55 10.96 -13.44 -3.86
N TRP A 56 10.80 -12.24 -3.29
CA TRP A 56 9.50 -11.56 -3.27
C TRP A 56 8.97 -11.32 -4.68
N THR A 57 9.85 -10.99 -5.62
CA THR A 57 9.49 -10.81 -7.02
C THR A 57 8.93 -12.09 -7.63
N ARG A 58 9.59 -13.24 -7.42
CA ARG A 58 9.10 -14.54 -7.89
C ARG A 58 7.75 -14.90 -7.25
N GLU A 59 7.59 -14.68 -5.96
CA GLU A 59 6.35 -14.96 -5.23
C GLU A 59 5.18 -14.09 -5.74
N ALA A 60 5.42 -12.80 -5.95
CA ALA A 60 4.42 -11.87 -6.45
C ALA A 60 4.01 -12.16 -7.90
N VAL A 61 4.99 -12.53 -8.75
CA VAL A 61 4.71 -12.95 -10.13
C VAL A 61 3.91 -14.26 -10.16
N ALA A 62 4.24 -15.22 -9.29
CA ALA A 62 3.47 -16.46 -9.15
C ALA A 62 2.03 -16.21 -8.66
N GLN A 63 1.79 -15.12 -7.92
CA GLN A 63 0.46 -14.66 -7.50
C GLN A 63 -0.28 -13.84 -8.58
N GLY A 64 0.30 -13.72 -9.78
CA GLY A 64 -0.34 -13.12 -10.94
C GLY A 64 -0.10 -11.62 -11.12
N LEU A 65 0.85 -11.02 -10.39
CA LEU A 65 1.34 -9.67 -10.68
C LEU A 65 2.35 -9.71 -11.84
N THR A 66 2.39 -8.65 -12.65
CA THR A 66 3.42 -8.48 -13.67
C THR A 66 4.68 -7.91 -13.04
N GLU A 67 5.84 -8.12 -13.66
CA GLU A 67 7.10 -7.55 -13.16
C GLU A 67 7.04 -6.02 -13.03
N ALA A 68 6.33 -5.32 -13.91
CA ALA A 68 6.15 -3.88 -13.81
C ALA A 68 5.37 -3.47 -12.55
N GLN A 69 4.35 -4.24 -12.19
CA GLN A 69 3.57 -4.04 -10.97
C GLN A 69 4.41 -4.35 -9.73
N VAL A 70 5.23 -5.40 -9.78
CA VAL A 70 6.15 -5.71 -8.68
C VAL A 70 7.18 -4.60 -8.50
N ARG A 71 7.78 -4.08 -9.59
CA ARG A 71 8.69 -2.93 -9.52
C ARG A 71 8.03 -1.71 -8.89
N TYR A 72 6.76 -1.46 -9.20
CA TYR A 72 6.00 -0.40 -8.55
C TYR A 72 5.88 -0.65 -7.03
N VAL A 73 5.52 -1.88 -6.62
CA VAL A 73 5.42 -2.23 -5.19
C VAL A 73 6.77 -2.05 -4.49
N LEU A 74 7.88 -2.47 -5.10
CA LEU A 74 9.22 -2.28 -4.54
C LEU A 74 9.59 -0.79 -4.39
N ALA A 75 9.22 0.05 -5.36
CA ALA A 75 9.41 1.49 -5.25
C ALA A 75 8.56 2.11 -4.13
N GLU A 76 7.32 1.63 -3.95
CA GLU A 76 6.45 2.04 -2.84
C GLU A 76 7.05 1.63 -1.48
N LEU A 77 7.64 0.44 -1.37
CA LEU A 77 8.34 0.00 -0.16
C LEU A 77 9.51 0.92 0.18
N ALA A 78 10.28 1.37 -0.82
CA ALA A 78 11.35 2.35 -0.60
C ALA A 78 10.80 3.70 -0.08
N HIS A 79 9.65 4.13 -0.59
CA HIS A 79 8.97 5.32 -0.07
C HIS A 79 8.55 5.12 1.40
N TYR A 80 7.95 3.98 1.76
CA TYR A 80 7.56 3.71 3.14
C TYR A 80 8.76 3.60 4.09
N ALA A 81 9.88 3.02 3.64
CA ALA A 81 11.10 2.93 4.43
C ALA A 81 11.65 4.33 4.75
N ALA A 82 11.56 5.27 3.81
CA ALA A 82 11.95 6.66 4.02
C ALA A 82 11.04 7.45 4.99
N LEU A 83 9.81 6.97 5.25
CA LEU A 83 8.90 7.57 6.23
C LEU A 83 9.08 7.02 7.65
N ARG A 84 9.90 5.97 7.83
CA ARG A 84 10.15 5.35 9.12
C ARG A 84 11.04 6.26 9.98
N ASP A 85 10.67 6.45 11.24
CA ASP A 85 11.53 7.16 12.21
C ASP A 85 12.66 6.22 12.65
N GLU A 86 13.90 6.58 12.34
CA GLU A 86 15.09 5.79 12.68
C GLU A 86 15.31 5.65 14.19
N ARG A 87 14.93 6.66 14.97
CA ARG A 87 15.17 6.74 16.42
C ARG A 87 14.13 5.94 17.21
N THR A 88 12.86 6.00 16.79
CA THR A 88 11.76 5.36 17.52
C THR A 88 11.29 4.05 16.88
N GLY A 89 11.63 3.83 15.61
CA GLY A 89 11.16 2.71 14.82
C GLY A 89 9.69 2.80 14.38
N VAL A 90 9.03 3.94 14.64
CA VAL A 90 7.64 4.17 14.23
C VAL A 90 7.55 4.20 12.70
N GLU A 91 6.56 3.50 12.16
CA GLU A 91 6.32 3.39 10.72
C GLU A 91 4.83 3.49 10.37
N VAL A 92 4.54 3.74 9.09
CA VAL A 92 3.16 3.76 8.58
C VAL A 92 2.58 2.35 8.66
N SER A 93 1.40 2.22 9.28
CA SER A 93 0.72 0.92 9.43
C SER A 93 0.47 0.23 8.08
N ALA A 94 0.49 -1.10 8.08
CA ALA A 94 -0.01 -1.93 7.01
C ALA A 94 -1.52 -2.13 7.25
N VAL A 95 -2.35 -1.30 6.60
CA VAL A 95 -3.82 -1.44 6.62
C VAL A 95 -4.27 -2.26 5.43
#